data_AF-A0A1Q3HWS3-F1
#
_entry.id   AF-A0A1Q3HWS3-F1
#
_cell.length_a   1.000
_cell.length_b   1.000
_cell.length_c   1.000
_cell.angle_alpha   90.00
_cell.angle_beta   90.00
_cell.angle_gamma   90.00
#
_symmetry.space_group_name_H-M   'P 1'
#
loop_
_entity.id
_entity.type
_entity.pdbx_description
1 polymer ?
#
loop_
_entity_poly.entity_id
_entity_poly.type
_entity_poly.pdbx_seq_one_letter_code
_entity_poly.pdbx_strand_id
1 'polypeptide(L)'
;MKANSPVRTIFSILVGCVLLVLVTLLGIYWRLQYRSRQAGDVLIAEAWALTSASERVVRPSHSAPPLPGTLREALEPLMPELSSLYADSSMLSSDNTLLQEYEDVQHGRRPLSELPGSYRELFEQDRLLIQRALRASRAELGGLPRGLGELDTPNHRWSDNMLSSVLGFATLEVRRQLEDGQADAALETCLDGLALARDVAYGTGAFGAQVSASGYESLFLPCADALGRATPEDQKQSTQALRRLREGLRPLSRAVREESVSLPLNVVSEMLAPEQLEALPEGAKYRALHPSVSCIQPRFEALYLLHDWPILMEYLQQVAPIMDLPSEQRLARLVALERLSGSLWYVGTPHDAWTSRYEKSATQVDGQRARVDLLLALALVKAHRAEHGTWPTTLPPLYPEREVLLPTALKLQPAEGDTLRLVPEAAALQELSLTAAP
;
A
#
# COMPACT_ATOMS: atom_id res chain seq x y z
N MET A 1 -5.47 14.75 -82.06
CA MET A 1 -5.95 14.93 -80.67
C MET A 1 -6.15 13.55 -80.06
N LYS A 2 -5.25 13.09 -79.19
CA LYS A 2 -5.43 11.81 -78.48
C LYS A 2 -6.48 12.05 -77.39
N ALA A 3 -7.67 11.49 -77.55
CA ALA A 3 -8.66 11.48 -76.48
C ALA A 3 -8.03 10.77 -75.27
N ASN A 4 -7.72 11.52 -74.21
CA ASN A 4 -7.35 10.92 -72.94
C ASN A 4 -8.52 10.07 -72.49
N SER A 5 -8.34 8.74 -72.53
CA SER A 5 -9.37 7.79 -72.13
C SER A 5 -9.78 8.11 -70.68
N PRO A 6 -11.06 8.36 -70.39
CA PRO A 6 -11.54 8.67 -69.04
C PRO A 6 -11.14 7.59 -68.03
N VAL A 7 -10.95 6.36 -68.49
CA VAL A 7 -10.45 5.22 -67.69
C VAL A 7 -9.06 5.48 -67.12
N ARG A 8 -8.15 6.12 -67.88
CA ARG A 8 -6.78 6.41 -67.42
C ARG A 8 -6.75 7.50 -66.35
N THR A 9 -7.64 8.49 -66.46
CA THR A 9 -7.80 9.55 -65.46
C THR A 9 -8.38 8.99 -64.16
N ILE A 10 -9.45 8.18 -64.25
CA ILE A 10 -10.07 7.52 -63.10
C ILE A 10 -9.07 6.60 -62.38
N PHE A 11 -8.31 5.80 -63.13
CA PHE A 11 -7.27 4.93 -62.57
C PHE A 11 -6.18 5.74 -61.84
N SER A 12 -5.72 6.85 -62.43
CA SER A 12 -4.69 7.70 -61.82
C SER A 12 -5.18 8.34 -60.51
N ILE A 13 -6.45 8.76 -60.45
CA ILE A 13 -7.07 9.30 -59.24
C ILE A 13 -7.17 8.20 -58.17
N LEU A 14 -7.66 7.01 -58.51
CA LEU A 14 -7.78 5.89 -57.57
C LEU A 14 -6.42 5.49 -56.99
N VAL A 15 -5.39 5.34 -57.84
CA VAL A 15 -4.03 5.04 -57.39
C VAL A 15 -3.48 6.16 -56.49
N GLY A 16 -3.71 7.43 -56.85
CA GLY A 16 -3.34 8.57 -56.02
C GLY A 16 -4.01 8.57 -54.64
N CYS A 17 -5.31 8.28 -54.59
CA CYS A 17 -6.06 8.15 -53.33
C CYS A 17 -5.53 7.00 -52.46
N VAL A 18 -5.27 5.82 -53.07
CA VAL A 18 -4.72 4.67 -52.34
C VAL A 18 -3.32 4.99 -51.78
N LEU A 19 -2.44 5.60 -52.58
CA LEU A 19 -1.11 6.03 -52.12
C LEU A 19 -1.20 7.03 -50.97
N LEU A 20 -2.10 8.02 -51.06
CA LEU A 20 -2.31 9.01 -50.00
C LEU A 20 -2.78 8.35 -48.70
N VAL A 21 -3.72 7.40 -48.78
CA VAL A 21 -4.18 6.62 -47.63
C VAL A 21 -3.02 5.81 -47.03
N LEU A 22 -2.22 5.13 -47.84
CA LEU A 22 -1.07 4.36 -47.37
C LEU A 22 -0.02 5.22 -46.67
N VAL A 23 0.32 6.38 -47.24
CA VAL A 23 1.26 7.34 -46.62
C VAL A 23 0.71 7.86 -45.29
N THR A 24 -0.59 8.16 -45.23
CA THR A 24 -1.24 8.63 -44.00
C THR A 24 -1.22 7.54 -42.92
N LEU A 25 -1.54 6.29 -43.26
CA LEU A 25 -1.48 5.16 -42.34
C LEU A 25 -0.05 4.90 -41.85
N LEU A 26 0.95 4.98 -42.72
CA LEU A 26 2.35 4.84 -42.34
C LEU A 26 2.80 5.96 -41.39
N GLY A 27 2.38 7.20 -41.64
CA GLY A 27 2.65 8.34 -40.76
C GLY A 27 2.00 8.19 -39.39
N ILE A 28 0.75 7.72 -39.32
CA ILE A 28 0.05 7.42 -38.07
C ILE A 28 0.79 6.31 -37.31
N TYR A 29 1.12 5.21 -37.99
CA TYR A 29 1.85 4.09 -37.38
C TYR A 29 3.21 4.53 -36.83
N TRP A 30 3.98 5.30 -37.59
CA TRP A 30 5.28 5.80 -37.15
C TRP A 30 5.15 6.72 -35.93
N ARG A 31 4.14 7.61 -35.91
CA ARG A 31 3.85 8.46 -34.76
C ARG A 31 3.49 7.65 -33.51
N LEU A 32 2.67 6.60 -33.65
CA LEU A 32 2.29 5.72 -32.55
C LEU A 32 3.50 4.94 -32.02
N GLN A 33 4.30 4.37 -32.91
CA GLN A 33 5.56 3.71 -32.56
C GLN A 33 6.53 4.64 -31.82
N TYR A 34 6.69 5.87 -32.30
CA TYR A 34 7.55 6.86 -31.64
C TYR A 34 7.06 7.19 -30.22
N ARG A 35 5.75 7.46 -30.03
CA ARG A 35 5.19 7.71 -28.70
C ARG A 35 5.31 6.50 -27.78
N SER A 36 5.08 5.30 -28.30
CA SER A 36 5.25 4.06 -27.55
C SER A 36 6.69 3.89 -27.05
N ARG A 37 7.68 4.15 -27.91
CA ARG A 37 9.10 4.12 -27.52
C ARG A 37 9.42 5.16 -26.45
N GLN A 38 8.95 6.40 -26.59
CA GLN A 38 9.15 7.42 -25.56
C GLN A 38 8.55 7.00 -24.20
N ALA A 39 7.34 6.42 -24.22
CA ALA A 39 6.72 5.88 -23.01
C ALA A 39 7.52 4.70 -22.42
N GLY A 40 8.12 3.86 -23.27
CA GLY A 40 9.07 2.81 -22.86
C GLY A 40 10.34 3.36 -22.19
N ASP A 41 10.92 4.44 -22.72
CA ASP A 41 12.10 5.08 -22.12
C ASP A 41 11.78 5.67 -20.74
N VAL A 42 10.60 6.29 -20.59
CA VAL A 42 10.09 6.78 -19.30
C VAL A 42 9.88 5.63 -18.32
N LEU A 43 9.29 4.52 -18.77
CA LEU A 43 9.06 3.33 -17.96
C LEU A 43 10.39 2.75 -17.42
N ILE A 44 11.43 2.67 -18.26
CA ILE A 44 12.76 2.19 -17.85
C ILE A 44 13.38 3.10 -16.80
N ALA A 45 13.37 4.42 -17.06
CA ALA A 45 13.94 5.39 -16.13
C ALA A 45 13.24 5.32 -14.76
N GLU A 46 11.91 5.18 -14.76
CA GLU A 46 11.12 5.06 -13.56
C GLU A 46 11.34 3.73 -12.83
N ALA A 47 11.45 2.61 -13.56
CA ALA A 47 11.78 1.31 -12.99
C ALA A 47 13.13 1.35 -12.25
N TRP A 48 14.17 1.92 -12.86
CA TRP A 48 15.48 2.10 -12.20
C TRP A 48 15.41 2.99 -10.97
N ALA A 49 14.65 4.09 -11.03
CA ALA A 49 14.47 4.99 -9.90
C ALA A 49 13.81 4.27 -8.70
N LEU A 50 12.79 3.45 -8.96
CA LEU A 50 12.09 2.69 -7.93
C LEU A 50 12.94 1.55 -7.37
N THR A 51 13.64 0.78 -8.21
CA THR A 51 14.56 -0.28 -7.77
C THR A 51 15.69 0.30 -6.91
N SER A 52 16.28 1.42 -7.32
CA SER A 52 17.34 2.06 -6.53
C SER A 52 16.83 2.57 -5.17
N ALA A 53 15.57 3.05 -5.13
CA ALA A 53 14.95 3.51 -3.89
C ALA A 53 14.59 2.37 -2.93
N SER A 54 14.31 1.16 -3.42
CA SER A 54 14.01 0.00 -2.56
C SER A 54 15.25 -0.61 -1.91
N GLU A 55 16.45 -0.41 -2.49
CA GLU A 55 17.70 -0.92 -1.91
C GLU A 55 18.04 -0.29 -0.55
N ARG A 56 17.64 0.97 -0.34
CA ARG A 56 17.85 1.71 0.91
C ARG A 56 16.64 2.57 1.26
N VAL A 57 15.71 1.97 1.99
CA VAL A 57 14.51 2.67 2.47
C VAL A 57 14.83 3.47 3.73
N VAL A 58 14.94 4.79 3.57
CA VAL A 58 15.12 5.73 4.68
C VAL A 58 13.77 6.01 5.34
N ARG A 59 13.66 5.70 6.63
CA ARG A 59 12.48 5.97 7.46
C ARG A 59 12.85 6.14 8.94
N PRO A 60 12.10 6.91 9.74
CA PRO A 60 12.32 6.96 11.18
C PRO A 60 12.04 5.58 11.83
N SER A 61 13.00 5.01 12.55
CA SER A 61 12.73 3.85 13.42
C SER A 61 11.86 4.29 14.59
N HIS A 62 10.85 3.49 14.96
CA HIS A 62 10.00 3.80 16.11
C HIS A 62 10.75 3.61 17.43
N SER A 63 11.70 2.68 17.48
CA SER A 63 12.55 2.41 18.65
C SER A 63 13.69 3.42 18.83
N ALA A 64 14.13 3.62 20.09
CA ALA A 64 15.29 4.44 20.43
C ALA A 64 16.12 3.77 21.54
N PRO A 65 17.41 3.43 21.31
CA PRO A 65 18.09 3.48 20.00
C PRO A 65 17.54 2.44 19.00
N PRO A 66 17.65 2.69 17.69
CA PRO A 66 17.30 1.71 16.67
C PRO A 66 18.22 0.48 16.69
N LEU A 67 17.74 -0.65 16.19
CA LEU A 67 18.60 -1.80 15.91
C LEU A 67 19.47 -1.53 14.67
N PRO A 68 20.76 -1.87 14.69
CA PRO A 68 21.64 -1.65 13.54
C PRO A 68 21.23 -2.52 12.35
N GLY A 69 21.44 -2.00 11.14
CA GLY A 69 21.17 -2.71 9.88
C GLY A 69 19.80 -2.36 9.27
N THR A 70 19.35 -3.21 8.35
CA THR A 70 18.08 -3.01 7.63
C THR A 70 17.03 -4.04 8.06
N LEU A 71 15.75 -3.70 7.87
CA LEU A 71 14.65 -4.66 8.05
C LEU A 71 14.87 -5.94 7.24
N ARG A 72 15.30 -5.82 5.97
CA ARG A 72 15.69 -6.95 5.12
C ARG A 72 16.67 -7.89 5.80
N GLU A 73 17.79 -7.39 6.31
CA GLU A 73 18.83 -8.22 6.95
C GLU A 73 18.29 -8.96 8.18
N ALA A 74 17.35 -8.36 8.92
CA ALA A 74 16.73 -8.98 10.08
C ALA A 74 15.65 -10.01 9.72
N LEU A 75 14.88 -9.79 8.64
CA LEU A 75 13.81 -10.70 8.20
C LEU A 75 14.30 -11.84 7.30
N GLU A 76 15.30 -11.61 6.46
CA GLU A 76 15.77 -12.57 5.45
C GLU A 76 16.11 -13.97 6.02
N PRO A 77 16.76 -14.09 7.19
CA PRO A 77 16.99 -15.40 7.83
C PRO A 77 15.70 -16.11 8.29
N LEU A 78 14.62 -15.37 8.55
CA LEU A 78 13.34 -15.90 9.03
C LEU A 78 12.41 -16.35 7.90
N MET A 79 12.70 -15.92 6.67
CA MET A 79 11.79 -16.10 5.54
C MET A 79 11.39 -17.56 5.22
N PRO A 80 12.25 -18.58 5.38
CA PRO A 80 11.82 -19.97 5.19
C PRO A 80 10.71 -20.39 6.16
N GLU A 81 10.84 -20.03 7.44
CA GLU A 81 9.86 -20.36 8.48
C GLU A 81 8.58 -19.52 8.31
N LEU A 82 8.72 -18.22 8.01
CA LEU A 82 7.58 -17.33 7.71
C LEU A 82 6.79 -17.80 6.49
N SER A 83 7.46 -18.42 5.51
CA SER A 83 6.79 -18.99 4.35
C SER A 83 5.94 -20.21 4.71
N SER A 84 6.38 -21.04 5.66
CA SER A 84 5.57 -22.15 6.17
C SER A 84 4.36 -21.61 6.92
N LEU A 85 4.59 -20.67 7.85
CA LEU A 85 3.52 -20.01 8.61
C LEU A 85 2.44 -19.42 7.68
N TYR A 86 2.86 -18.74 6.60
CA TYR A 86 1.93 -18.22 5.61
C TYR A 86 1.15 -19.33 4.90
N ALA A 87 1.82 -20.37 4.41
CA ALA A 87 1.17 -21.49 3.73
C ALA A 87 0.15 -22.19 4.64
N ASP A 88 0.51 -22.46 5.89
CA ASP A 88 -0.35 -23.11 6.88
C ASP A 88 -1.56 -22.21 7.22
N SER A 89 -1.33 -20.91 7.44
CA SER A 89 -2.42 -19.95 7.68
C SER A 89 -3.35 -19.80 6.47
N SER A 90 -2.81 -19.84 5.25
CA SER A 90 -3.59 -19.75 4.01
C SER A 90 -4.47 -20.98 3.82
N MET A 91 -4.01 -22.18 4.19
CA MET A 91 -4.84 -23.38 4.19
C MET A 91 -6.01 -23.24 5.17
N LEU A 92 -5.78 -22.72 6.38
CA LEU A 92 -6.84 -22.48 7.36
C LEU A 92 -7.84 -21.40 6.91
N SER A 93 -7.36 -20.37 6.21
CA SER A 93 -8.18 -19.27 5.70
C SER A 93 -9.13 -19.69 4.56
N SER A 94 -8.95 -20.88 3.99
CA SER A 94 -9.86 -21.42 2.96
C SER A 94 -11.23 -21.81 3.50
N ASP A 95 -11.36 -21.99 4.82
CA ASP A 95 -12.64 -22.14 5.51
C ASP A 95 -13.12 -20.78 6.02
N ASN A 96 -14.12 -20.21 5.34
CA ASN A 96 -14.70 -18.90 5.70
C ASN A 96 -15.25 -18.85 7.12
N THR A 97 -15.71 -19.97 7.69
CA THR A 97 -16.24 -19.99 9.06
C THR A 97 -15.10 -19.85 10.05
N LEU A 98 -14.04 -20.65 9.88
CA LEU A 98 -12.85 -20.57 10.73
C LEU A 98 -12.16 -19.21 10.62
N LEU A 99 -12.09 -18.65 9.41
CA LEU A 99 -11.54 -17.32 9.18
C LEU A 99 -12.34 -16.25 9.93
N GLN A 100 -13.67 -16.27 9.84
CA GLN A 100 -14.52 -15.30 10.55
C GLN A 100 -14.35 -15.40 12.07
N GLU A 101 -14.28 -16.61 12.62
CA GLU A 101 -14.06 -16.81 14.06
C GLU A 101 -12.69 -16.30 14.51
N TYR A 102 -11.65 -16.54 13.70
CA TYR A 102 -10.32 -15.99 13.93
C TYR A 102 -10.33 -14.45 13.91
N GLU A 103 -10.94 -13.83 12.90
CA GLU A 103 -11.06 -12.38 12.79
C GLU A 103 -11.86 -11.79 13.97
N ASP A 104 -12.90 -12.46 14.43
CA ASP A 104 -13.69 -12.04 15.58
C ASP A 104 -12.87 -12.00 16.87
N VAL A 105 -11.98 -12.99 17.07
CA VAL A 105 -11.03 -12.97 18.17
C VAL A 105 -9.99 -11.86 17.96
N GLN A 106 -9.43 -11.74 16.76
CA GLN A 106 -8.46 -10.71 16.41
C GLN A 106 -8.98 -9.29 16.74
N HIS A 107 -10.19 -8.98 16.28
CA HIS A 107 -10.86 -7.69 16.51
C HIS A 107 -11.46 -7.53 17.90
N GLY A 108 -11.43 -8.57 18.74
CA GLY A 108 -11.96 -8.53 20.10
C GLY A 108 -13.45 -8.57 20.26
N ARG A 109 -14.14 -9.04 19.22
CA ARG A 109 -15.55 -9.43 19.30
C ARG A 109 -15.72 -10.71 20.13
N ARG A 110 -14.67 -11.55 20.22
CA ARG A 110 -14.62 -12.78 21.03
C ARG A 110 -13.32 -12.84 21.88
N PRO A 111 -13.31 -13.52 23.04
CA PRO A 111 -12.12 -13.68 23.88
C PRO A 111 -11.10 -14.63 23.23
N LEU A 112 -9.82 -14.58 23.65
CA LEU A 112 -8.77 -15.47 23.11
C LEU A 112 -9.06 -16.95 23.39
N SER A 113 -9.78 -17.25 24.47
CA SER A 113 -10.21 -18.62 24.81
C SER A 113 -11.15 -19.24 23.77
N GLU A 114 -11.75 -18.44 22.89
CA GLU A 114 -12.59 -18.86 21.76
C GLU A 114 -11.83 -18.93 20.43
N LEU A 115 -10.51 -18.73 20.42
CA LEU A 115 -9.70 -18.90 19.21
C LEU A 115 -9.82 -20.34 18.69
N PRO A 116 -10.15 -20.55 17.39
CA PRO A 116 -10.26 -21.88 16.81
C PRO A 116 -9.01 -22.72 17.05
N GLY A 117 -9.18 -24.02 17.32
CA GLY A 117 -8.09 -24.91 17.75
C GLY A 117 -6.89 -24.91 16.80
N SER A 118 -7.16 -24.97 15.48
CA SER A 118 -6.11 -24.93 14.45
C SER A 118 -5.32 -23.62 14.43
N TYR A 119 -5.99 -22.48 14.56
CA TYR A 119 -5.32 -21.18 14.67
C TYR A 119 -4.55 -21.03 15.98
N ARG A 120 -5.06 -21.60 17.08
CA ARG A 120 -4.36 -21.60 18.38
C ARG A 120 -3.08 -22.42 18.33
N GLU A 121 -3.14 -23.63 17.78
CA GLU A 121 -1.97 -24.50 17.63
C GLU A 121 -0.90 -23.81 16.76
N LEU A 122 -1.29 -23.25 15.62
CA LEU A 122 -0.39 -22.52 14.73
C LEU A 122 0.24 -21.30 15.42
N PHE A 123 -0.58 -20.50 16.10
CA PHE A 123 -0.10 -19.32 16.83
C PHE A 123 0.88 -19.68 17.96
N GLU A 124 0.59 -20.70 18.77
CA GLU A 124 1.46 -21.10 19.88
C GLU A 124 2.77 -21.73 19.37
N GLN A 125 2.72 -22.50 18.29
CA GLN A 125 3.90 -23.09 17.67
C GLN A 125 4.87 -22.02 17.13
N ASP A 126 4.35 -21.01 16.45
CA ASP A 126 5.15 -20.00 15.75
C ASP A 126 5.33 -18.68 16.55
N ARG A 127 4.89 -18.63 17.81
CA ARG A 127 4.90 -17.41 18.62
C ARG A 127 6.27 -16.72 18.69
N LEU A 128 7.35 -17.50 18.87
CA LEU A 128 8.71 -16.96 18.91
C LEU A 128 9.17 -16.42 17.55
N LEU A 129 8.77 -17.06 16.45
CA LEU A 129 9.05 -16.59 15.09
C LEU A 129 8.34 -15.26 14.83
N ILE A 130 7.07 -15.15 15.20
CA ILE A 130 6.26 -13.92 15.09
C ILE A 130 6.94 -12.79 15.87
N GLN A 131 7.32 -13.02 17.13
CA GLN A 131 8.02 -12.00 17.94
C GLN A 131 9.35 -11.57 17.33
N ARG A 132 10.13 -12.49 16.74
CA ARG A 132 11.39 -12.16 16.04
C ARG A 132 11.12 -11.33 14.80
N ALA A 133 10.10 -11.66 14.01
CA ALA A 133 9.71 -10.91 12.82
C ALA A 133 9.22 -9.50 13.17
N LEU A 134 8.45 -9.34 14.25
CA LEU A 134 7.99 -8.05 14.75
C LEU A 134 9.16 -7.16 15.19
N ARG A 135 10.10 -7.70 15.97
CA ARG A 135 11.30 -6.96 16.41
C ARG A 135 12.19 -6.50 15.26
N ALA A 136 12.15 -7.17 14.11
CA ALA A 136 12.90 -6.76 12.92
C ALA A 136 12.52 -5.34 12.46
N SER A 137 11.27 -4.90 12.72
CA SER A 137 10.80 -3.55 12.40
C SER A 137 11.54 -2.42 13.16
N ARG A 138 12.29 -2.76 14.22
CA ARG A 138 13.11 -1.81 14.98
C ARG A 138 14.40 -1.40 14.28
N ALA A 139 14.74 -2.05 13.16
CA ALA A 139 15.91 -1.72 12.35
C ALA A 139 15.97 -0.21 12.00
N GLU A 140 17.20 0.30 11.88
CA GLU A 140 17.50 1.68 11.52
C GLU A 140 16.94 2.04 10.14
N LEU A 141 17.11 1.14 9.17
CA LEU A 141 16.63 1.30 7.80
C LEU A 141 15.50 0.29 7.51
N GLY A 142 14.57 0.71 6.67
CA GLY A 142 13.51 -0.18 6.16
C GLY A 142 14.02 -1.07 5.01
N GLY A 143 13.07 -1.50 4.18
CA GLY A 143 13.33 -2.29 2.99
C GLY A 143 13.02 -3.76 3.25
N LEU A 144 12.17 -4.33 2.39
CA LEU A 144 11.74 -5.71 2.51
C LEU A 144 12.81 -6.68 2.00
N PRO A 145 12.80 -7.94 2.47
CA PRO A 145 13.53 -9.03 1.83
C PRO A 145 13.29 -9.09 0.33
N ARG A 146 14.33 -9.49 -0.42
CA ARG A 146 14.27 -9.61 -1.88
C ARG A 146 13.11 -10.51 -2.29
N GLY A 147 12.34 -10.10 -3.28
CA GLY A 147 11.22 -10.89 -3.79
C GLY A 147 9.89 -10.62 -3.09
N LEU A 148 9.87 -9.77 -2.06
CA LEU A 148 8.64 -9.19 -1.55
C LEU A 148 8.32 -7.84 -2.21
N GLY A 149 9.29 -7.21 -2.87
CA GLY A 149 9.06 -5.97 -3.62
C GLY A 149 8.32 -6.19 -4.94
N GLU A 150 7.49 -5.23 -5.32
CA GLU A 150 6.71 -5.19 -6.57
C GLU A 150 7.59 -5.34 -7.82
N LEU A 151 8.79 -4.77 -7.79
CA LEU A 151 9.76 -4.84 -8.89
C LEU A 151 10.93 -5.79 -8.63
N ASP A 152 10.86 -6.61 -7.58
CA ASP A 152 11.86 -7.64 -7.31
C ASP A 152 11.68 -8.85 -8.23
N THR A 153 12.59 -9.83 -8.16
CA THR A 153 12.57 -11.06 -8.96
C THR A 153 11.28 -11.87 -8.72
N PRO A 154 10.37 -12.00 -9.71
CA PRO A 154 9.01 -12.54 -9.50
C PRO A 154 8.87 -14.05 -9.30
N ASN A 155 9.93 -14.83 -9.53
CA ASN A 155 9.97 -16.26 -9.12
C ASN A 155 10.54 -16.43 -7.72
N HIS A 156 10.44 -15.40 -6.90
CA HIS A 156 10.80 -15.57 -5.51
C HIS A 156 9.84 -16.55 -4.87
N ARG A 157 10.37 -17.52 -4.13
CA ARG A 157 9.57 -18.50 -3.38
C ARG A 157 8.67 -17.87 -2.30
N TRP A 158 8.75 -16.56 -2.09
CA TRP A 158 8.04 -15.84 -1.05
C TRP A 158 6.85 -15.11 -1.65
N SER A 159 5.68 -15.25 -1.05
CA SER A 159 4.53 -14.42 -1.41
C SER A 159 4.68 -13.02 -0.79
N ASP A 160 4.35 -12.00 -1.58
CA ASP A 160 4.14 -10.60 -1.15
C ASP A 160 3.15 -10.46 0.02
N ASN A 161 2.24 -11.43 0.18
CA ASN A 161 1.27 -11.50 1.25
C ASN A 161 1.77 -12.10 2.55
N MET A 162 2.98 -12.68 2.58
CA MET A 162 3.45 -13.46 3.73
C MET A 162 3.45 -12.67 5.04
N LEU A 163 3.75 -11.37 4.98
CA LEU A 163 3.78 -10.52 6.16
C LEU A 163 2.38 -10.17 6.70
N SER A 164 1.30 -10.37 5.92
CA SER A 164 -0.06 -10.17 6.42
C SER A 164 -0.42 -11.18 7.51
N SER A 165 0.02 -12.45 7.39
CA SER A 165 -0.13 -13.45 8.45
C SER A 165 0.60 -13.04 9.72
N VAL A 166 1.83 -12.50 9.60
CA VAL A 166 2.60 -12.00 10.76
C VAL A 166 1.84 -10.87 11.46
N LEU A 167 1.29 -9.92 10.71
CA LEU A 167 0.47 -8.83 11.27
C LEU A 167 -0.83 -9.35 11.92
N GLY A 168 -1.43 -10.38 11.33
CA GLY A 168 -2.57 -11.08 11.91
C GLY A 168 -2.28 -11.65 13.30
N PHE A 169 -1.22 -12.45 13.38
CA PHE A 169 -0.78 -13.04 14.63
C PHE A 169 -0.20 -12.04 15.63
N ALA A 170 0.32 -10.89 15.18
CA ALA A 170 0.75 -9.82 16.05
C ALA A 170 -0.40 -9.30 16.92
N THR A 171 -1.60 -9.15 16.34
CA THR A 171 -2.79 -8.80 17.12
C THR A 171 -3.09 -9.84 18.20
N LEU A 172 -2.98 -11.13 17.90
CA LEU A 172 -3.20 -12.19 18.89
C LEU A 172 -2.17 -12.15 20.02
N GLU A 173 -0.89 -11.88 19.70
CA GLU A 173 0.15 -11.75 20.73
C GLU A 173 -0.09 -10.56 21.66
N VAL A 174 -0.51 -9.40 21.13
CA VAL A 174 -0.89 -8.24 21.94
C VAL A 174 -2.04 -8.61 22.89
N ARG A 175 -3.08 -9.28 22.40
CA ARG A 175 -4.22 -9.70 23.22
C ARG A 175 -3.82 -10.69 24.30
N ARG A 176 -3.02 -11.69 23.96
CA ARG A 176 -2.50 -12.69 24.91
C ARG A 176 -1.75 -12.00 26.05
N GLN A 177 -0.85 -11.08 25.71
CA GLN A 177 -0.10 -10.29 26.70
C GLN A 177 -1.03 -9.43 27.57
N LEU A 178 -2.11 -8.86 27.00
CA LEU A 178 -3.11 -8.11 27.78
C LEU A 178 -3.91 -8.99 28.74
N GLU A 179 -4.31 -10.20 28.32
CA GLU A 179 -4.98 -11.18 29.18
C GLU A 179 -4.06 -11.66 30.32
N ASP A 180 -2.75 -11.77 30.05
CA ASP A 180 -1.71 -12.11 31.04
C ASP A 180 -1.34 -10.95 31.98
N GLY A 181 -1.94 -9.76 31.81
CA GLY A 181 -1.61 -8.56 32.59
C GLY A 181 -0.27 -7.90 32.23
N GLN A 182 0.31 -8.22 31.07
CA GLN A 182 1.58 -7.70 30.56
C GLN A 182 1.36 -6.51 29.62
N ALA A 183 0.72 -5.45 30.11
CA ALA A 183 0.32 -4.30 29.29
C ALA A 183 1.50 -3.57 28.60
N ASP A 184 2.64 -3.43 29.29
CA ASP A 184 3.82 -2.78 28.73
C ASP A 184 4.41 -3.58 27.55
N ALA A 185 4.49 -4.91 27.70
CA ALA A 185 4.92 -5.79 26.62
C ALA A 185 3.93 -5.79 25.44
N ALA A 186 2.63 -5.73 25.74
CA ALA A 186 1.57 -5.61 24.74
C ALA A 186 1.71 -4.32 23.93
N LEU A 187 2.04 -3.21 24.60
CA LEU A 187 2.27 -1.93 23.94
C LEU A 187 3.52 -1.98 23.04
N GLU A 188 4.61 -2.57 23.51
CA GLU A 188 5.83 -2.76 22.72
C GLU A 188 5.58 -3.62 21.47
N THR A 189 4.88 -4.74 21.63
CA THR A 189 4.49 -5.65 20.54
C THR A 189 3.57 -4.94 19.54
N CYS A 190 2.61 -4.15 20.03
CA CYS A 190 1.75 -3.31 19.20
C CYS A 190 2.59 -2.35 18.35
N LEU A 191 3.53 -1.60 18.95
CA LEU A 191 4.36 -0.64 18.23
C LEU A 191 5.23 -1.31 17.16
N ASP A 192 5.78 -2.50 17.45
CA ASP A 192 6.50 -3.31 16.47
C ASP A 192 5.59 -3.79 15.32
N GLY A 193 4.34 -4.17 15.62
CA GLY A 193 3.34 -4.54 14.61
C GLY A 193 2.98 -3.37 13.70
N LEU A 194 2.74 -2.18 14.26
CA LEU A 194 2.48 -0.97 13.48
C LEU A 194 3.70 -0.59 12.62
N ALA A 195 4.91 -0.73 13.15
CA ALA A 195 6.15 -0.48 12.43
C ALA A 195 6.34 -1.45 11.25
N LEU A 196 6.08 -2.74 11.45
CA LEU A 196 6.11 -3.73 10.39
C LEU A 196 5.03 -3.44 9.33
N ALA A 197 3.81 -3.10 9.74
CA ALA A 197 2.74 -2.74 8.82
C ALA A 197 3.13 -1.55 7.94
N ARG A 198 3.72 -0.50 8.51
CA ARG A 198 4.29 0.63 7.75
C ARG A 198 5.33 0.14 6.74
N ASP A 199 6.21 -0.76 7.15
CA ASP A 199 7.31 -1.22 6.31
C ASP A 199 6.84 -2.06 5.12
N VAL A 200 5.74 -2.77 5.27
CA VAL A 200 5.07 -3.49 4.16
C VAL A 200 4.63 -2.52 3.06
N ALA A 201 4.34 -1.26 3.34
CA ALA A 201 4.00 -0.28 2.28
C ALA A 201 5.22 0.17 1.44
N TYR A 202 6.44 -0.22 1.81
CA TYR A 202 7.64 0.19 1.10
C TYR A 202 8.04 -0.79 0.00
N GLY A 203 7.66 -0.47 -1.24
CA GLY A 203 8.17 -1.11 -2.44
C GLY A 203 7.27 -2.20 -3.01
N THR A 204 6.01 -2.25 -2.57
CA THR A 204 5.01 -3.31 -2.83
C THR A 204 3.78 -2.82 -3.60
N GLY A 205 3.86 -1.61 -4.17
CA GLY A 205 2.76 -0.99 -4.90
C GLY A 205 1.53 -0.71 -4.06
N ALA A 206 0.40 -0.49 -4.76
CA ALA A 206 -0.91 -0.23 -4.15
C ALA A 206 -1.36 -1.39 -3.26
N PHE A 207 -0.97 -2.62 -3.58
CA PHE A 207 -1.33 -3.79 -2.81
C PHE A 207 -0.73 -3.78 -1.40
N GLY A 208 0.59 -3.63 -1.26
CA GLY A 208 1.17 -3.56 0.10
C GLY A 208 0.82 -2.28 0.85
N ALA A 209 0.41 -1.20 0.18
CA ALA A 209 -0.22 -0.06 0.86
C ALA A 209 -1.57 -0.45 1.51
N GLN A 210 -2.37 -1.29 0.86
CA GLN A 210 -3.60 -1.84 1.45
C GLN A 210 -3.29 -2.81 2.60
N VAL A 211 -2.31 -3.72 2.44
CA VAL A 211 -1.88 -4.64 3.52
C VAL A 211 -1.39 -3.85 4.74
N SER A 212 -0.62 -2.79 4.52
CA SER A 212 -0.23 -1.83 5.55
C SER A 212 -1.45 -1.26 6.25
N ALA A 213 -2.41 -0.69 5.51
CA ALA A 213 -3.62 -0.11 6.10
C ALA A 213 -4.45 -1.12 6.90
N SER A 214 -4.61 -2.34 6.39
CA SER A 214 -5.28 -3.45 7.10
C SER A 214 -4.54 -3.86 8.37
N GLY A 215 -3.20 -3.89 8.35
CA GLY A 215 -2.40 -4.14 9.56
C GLY A 215 -2.66 -3.11 10.66
N TYR A 216 -2.72 -1.82 10.29
CA TYR A 216 -3.07 -0.76 11.23
C TYR A 216 -4.52 -0.87 11.73
N GLU A 217 -5.45 -1.27 10.87
CA GLU A 217 -6.84 -1.52 11.25
C GLU A 217 -6.97 -2.64 12.28
N SER A 218 -6.34 -3.79 12.03
CA SER A 218 -6.38 -4.95 12.93
C SER A 218 -5.67 -4.72 14.26
N LEU A 219 -4.62 -3.91 14.29
CA LEU A 219 -3.87 -3.61 15.50
C LEU A 219 -4.49 -2.46 16.32
N PHE A 220 -5.34 -1.62 15.72
CA PHE A 220 -5.79 -0.36 16.33
C PHE A 220 -6.39 -0.51 17.73
N LEU A 221 -7.42 -1.36 17.89
CA LEU A 221 -8.10 -1.52 19.18
C LEU A 221 -7.23 -2.21 20.24
N PRO A 222 -6.54 -3.34 19.94
CA PRO A 222 -5.56 -3.94 20.87
C PRO A 222 -4.47 -2.96 21.31
N CYS A 223 -3.97 -2.14 20.38
CA CYS A 223 -2.99 -1.10 20.67
C CYS A 223 -3.55 -0.02 21.62
N ALA A 224 -4.79 0.42 21.42
CA ALA A 224 -5.44 1.37 22.29
C ALA A 224 -5.65 0.81 23.71
N ASP A 225 -6.02 -0.47 23.83
CA ASP A 225 -6.18 -1.16 25.12
C ASP A 225 -4.83 -1.32 25.84
N ALA A 226 -3.79 -1.76 25.11
CA ALA A 226 -2.43 -1.84 25.66
C ALA A 226 -1.92 -0.49 26.17
N LEU A 227 -2.10 0.56 25.37
CA LEU A 227 -1.75 1.92 25.76
C LEU A 227 -2.55 2.40 26.98
N GLY A 228 -3.84 2.04 27.06
CA GLY A 228 -4.71 2.39 28.18
C GLY A 228 -4.31 1.76 29.51
N ARG A 229 -3.69 0.57 29.47
CA ARG A 229 -3.27 -0.22 30.64
C ARG A 229 -1.77 -0.15 30.95
N ALA A 230 -0.95 0.30 30.02
CA ALA A 230 0.49 0.43 30.19
C ALA A 230 0.85 1.42 31.31
N THR A 231 2.07 1.31 31.82
CA THR A 231 2.60 2.23 32.83
C THR A 231 2.68 3.66 32.28
N PRO A 232 2.61 4.70 33.15
CA PRO A 232 2.77 6.08 32.72
C PRO A 232 4.07 6.37 31.95
N GLU A 233 5.16 5.68 32.30
CA GLU A 233 6.44 5.83 31.61
C GLU A 233 6.36 5.31 30.18
N ASP A 234 5.81 4.11 29.97
CA ASP A 234 5.67 3.53 28.63
C ASP A 234 4.63 4.29 27.79
N GLN A 235 3.56 4.80 28.41
CA GLN A 235 2.63 5.73 27.75
C GLN A 235 3.37 6.96 27.21
N LYS A 236 4.23 7.58 28.04
CA LYS A 236 5.04 8.73 27.64
C LYS A 236 6.02 8.38 26.53
N GLN A 237 6.75 7.27 26.63
CA GLN A 237 7.70 6.82 25.62
C GLN A 237 7.01 6.51 24.28
N SER A 238 5.83 5.89 24.32
CA SER A 238 5.05 5.56 23.13
C SER A 238 4.68 6.80 22.29
N THR A 239 4.54 7.99 22.90
CA THR A 239 4.27 9.23 22.15
C THR A 239 5.33 9.54 21.11
N GLN A 240 6.61 9.29 21.43
CA GLN A 240 7.72 9.49 20.49
C GLN A 240 7.72 8.41 19.40
N ALA A 241 7.49 7.15 19.78
CA ALA A 241 7.40 6.04 18.83
C ALA A 241 6.27 6.26 17.82
N LEU A 242 5.07 6.65 18.27
CA LEU A 242 3.91 6.93 17.43
C LEU A 242 4.12 8.13 16.50
N ARG A 243 4.82 9.19 16.94
CA ARG A 243 5.23 10.29 16.07
C ARG A 243 6.16 9.82 14.94
N ARG A 244 7.16 9.01 15.26
CA ARG A 244 8.10 8.44 14.26
C ARG A 244 7.39 7.49 13.30
N LEU A 245 6.44 6.69 13.79
CA LEU A 245 5.58 5.85 12.95
C LEU A 245 4.76 6.70 11.99
N ARG A 246 4.12 7.75 12.49
CA ARG A 246 3.29 8.66 11.70
C ARG A 246 4.07 9.40 10.62
N GLU A 247 5.28 9.84 10.95
CA GLU A 247 6.21 10.48 10.01
C GLU A 247 6.67 9.50 8.92
N GLY A 248 6.90 8.24 9.28
CA GLY A 248 7.29 7.19 8.35
C GLY A 248 6.15 6.63 7.50
N LEU A 249 4.90 7.08 7.63
CA LEU A 249 3.82 6.58 6.80
C LEU A 249 4.00 7.00 5.35
N ARG A 250 3.98 6.02 4.44
CA ARG A 250 4.15 6.28 3.01
C ARG A 250 2.85 6.81 2.39
N PRO A 251 2.88 7.88 1.57
CA PRO A 251 1.70 8.33 0.85
C PRO A 251 1.26 7.35 -0.25
N LEU A 252 -0.06 7.27 -0.49
CA LEU A 252 -0.61 6.41 -1.52
C LEU A 252 -0.14 6.81 -2.92
N SER A 253 0.17 8.09 -3.16
CA SER A 253 0.77 8.55 -4.43
C SER A 253 2.03 7.77 -4.82
N ARG A 254 2.84 7.36 -3.84
CA ARG A 254 4.05 6.56 -4.07
C ARG A 254 3.73 5.14 -4.49
N ALA A 255 2.70 4.55 -3.90
CA ALA A 255 2.23 3.22 -4.26
C ALA A 255 1.60 3.21 -5.68
N VAL A 256 0.88 4.27 -6.05
CA VAL A 256 0.38 4.46 -7.43
C VAL A 256 1.53 4.66 -8.42
N ARG A 257 2.61 5.36 -8.02
CA ARG A 257 3.81 5.49 -8.86
C ARG A 257 4.48 4.13 -9.10
N GLU A 258 4.51 3.25 -8.11
CA GLU A 258 4.99 1.86 -8.26
C GLU A 258 4.08 1.05 -9.21
N GLU A 259 2.77 1.18 -9.05
CA GLU A 259 1.78 0.58 -9.96
C GLU A 259 1.93 1.13 -11.39
N SER A 260 2.28 2.41 -11.57
CA SER A 260 2.54 3.02 -12.87
C SER A 260 3.77 2.45 -13.60
N VAL A 261 4.55 1.59 -12.94
CA VAL A 261 5.59 0.80 -13.57
C VAL A 261 5.18 -0.66 -13.67
N SER A 262 4.69 -1.24 -12.59
CA SER A 262 4.46 -2.67 -12.53
C SER A 262 3.28 -3.13 -13.39
N LEU A 263 2.18 -2.38 -13.42
CA LEU A 263 1.04 -2.69 -14.27
C LEU A 263 1.42 -2.67 -15.75
N PRO A 264 2.09 -1.62 -16.26
CA PRO A 264 2.61 -1.64 -17.63
C PRO A 264 3.48 -2.82 -18.00
N LEU A 265 4.43 -3.19 -17.13
CA LEU A 265 5.31 -4.31 -17.39
C LEU A 265 4.52 -5.61 -17.53
N ASN A 266 3.35 -5.75 -16.90
CA ASN A 266 2.47 -6.90 -17.06
C ASN A 266 1.57 -6.85 -18.30
N VAL A 267 1.25 -5.66 -18.83
CA VAL A 267 0.22 -5.50 -19.89
C VAL A 267 0.82 -5.19 -21.26
N VAL A 268 1.91 -4.44 -21.32
CA VAL A 268 2.46 -3.87 -22.57
C VAL A 268 3.89 -4.28 -22.87
N SER A 269 4.41 -5.32 -22.20
CA SER A 269 5.80 -5.73 -22.37
C SER A 269 6.17 -6.09 -23.81
N GLU A 270 5.23 -6.66 -24.57
CA GLU A 270 5.40 -6.96 -26.00
C GLU A 270 5.60 -5.70 -26.87
N MET A 271 5.24 -4.51 -26.36
CA MET A 271 5.40 -3.24 -27.08
C MET A 271 6.78 -2.59 -26.84
N LEU A 272 7.55 -3.09 -25.87
CA LEU A 272 8.90 -2.60 -25.63
C LEU A 272 9.83 -3.08 -26.75
N ALA A 273 10.69 -2.18 -27.22
CA ALA A 273 11.75 -2.57 -28.14
C ALA A 273 12.72 -3.56 -27.46
N PRO A 274 13.41 -4.45 -28.19
CA PRO A 274 14.39 -5.36 -27.59
C PRO A 274 15.44 -4.64 -26.75
N GLU A 275 15.92 -3.48 -27.21
CA GLU A 275 16.91 -2.67 -26.50
C GLU A 275 16.33 -2.08 -25.19
N GLN A 276 15.04 -1.75 -25.19
CA GLN A 276 14.32 -1.24 -24.03
C GLN A 276 14.12 -2.34 -22.98
N LEU A 277 13.76 -3.54 -23.42
CA LEU A 277 13.61 -4.70 -22.56
C LEU A 277 14.94 -5.09 -21.90
N GLU A 278 16.05 -5.03 -22.65
CA GLU A 278 17.39 -5.28 -22.12
C GLU A 278 17.88 -4.19 -21.15
N ALA A 279 17.37 -2.97 -21.25
CA ALA A 279 17.74 -1.85 -20.39
C ALA A 279 17.00 -1.83 -19.04
N LEU A 280 15.97 -2.67 -18.84
CA LEU A 280 15.23 -2.75 -17.57
C LEU A 280 16.07 -3.38 -16.45
N PRO A 281 15.83 -2.99 -15.17
CA PRO A 281 16.40 -3.71 -14.04
C PRO A 281 15.89 -5.14 -13.99
N GLU A 282 16.66 -6.06 -13.39
CA GLU A 282 16.46 -7.51 -13.49
C GLU A 282 15.03 -7.98 -13.16
N GLY A 283 14.46 -7.54 -12.04
CA GLY A 283 13.10 -7.91 -11.64
C GLY A 283 12.02 -7.34 -12.57
N ALA A 284 12.18 -6.10 -13.03
CA ALA A 284 11.27 -5.48 -14.00
C ALA A 284 11.34 -6.18 -15.38
N LYS A 285 12.56 -6.52 -15.84
CA LYS A 285 12.78 -7.27 -17.08
C LYS A 285 12.10 -8.63 -17.01
N TYR A 286 12.24 -9.34 -15.90
CA TYR A 286 11.57 -10.62 -15.70
C TYR A 286 10.05 -10.47 -15.80
N ARG A 287 9.47 -9.48 -15.09
CA ARG A 287 8.02 -9.23 -15.09
C ARG A 287 7.51 -8.96 -16.50
N ALA A 288 8.26 -8.17 -17.29
CA ALA A 288 7.95 -7.94 -18.69
C ALA A 288 7.95 -9.23 -19.53
N LEU A 289 8.90 -10.13 -19.29
CA LEU A 289 9.02 -11.41 -20.02
C LEU A 289 8.00 -12.48 -19.57
N HIS A 290 7.40 -12.34 -18.39
CA HIS A 290 6.51 -13.34 -17.79
C HIS A 290 5.27 -12.65 -17.19
N PRO A 291 4.41 -12.04 -18.01
CA PRO A 291 3.25 -11.31 -17.52
C PRO A 291 2.31 -12.26 -16.74
N SER A 292 1.89 -11.83 -15.55
CA SER A 292 0.99 -12.60 -14.69
C SER A 292 -0.43 -12.74 -15.23
N VAL A 293 -0.80 -11.88 -16.19
CA VAL A 293 -2.10 -11.89 -16.85
C VAL A 293 -1.87 -12.13 -18.34
N SER A 294 -2.29 -13.30 -18.83
CA SER A 294 -2.30 -13.62 -20.26
C SER A 294 -3.47 -12.90 -20.94
N CYS A 295 -3.42 -11.57 -21.02
CA CYS A 295 -4.50 -10.75 -21.59
C CYS A 295 -4.52 -10.71 -23.12
N ILE A 296 -3.46 -11.15 -23.80
CA ILE A 296 -3.23 -10.81 -25.21
C ILE A 296 -3.60 -12.00 -26.12
N GLN A 297 -4.56 -11.80 -27.04
CA GLN A 297 -4.90 -12.68 -28.16
C GLN A 297 -5.13 -11.88 -29.47
N PRO A 298 -4.79 -12.45 -30.63
CA PRO A 298 -3.71 -12.03 -31.54
C PRO A 298 -3.78 -10.63 -32.22
N ARG A 299 -2.59 -10.09 -32.56
CA ARG A 299 -2.17 -9.10 -33.60
C ARG A 299 -2.95 -7.79 -33.84
N PHE A 300 -4.28 -7.76 -33.82
CA PHE A 300 -5.05 -6.51 -33.96
C PHE A 300 -4.96 -5.64 -32.71
N GLU A 301 -4.67 -6.26 -31.56
CA GLU A 301 -4.48 -5.61 -30.26
C GLU A 301 -3.23 -4.73 -30.22
N ALA A 302 -2.20 -5.02 -31.03
CA ALA A 302 -0.95 -4.27 -31.00
C ALA A 302 -1.13 -2.79 -31.41
N LEU A 303 -2.01 -2.48 -32.38
CA LEU A 303 -2.27 -1.09 -32.77
C LEU A 303 -3.04 -0.32 -31.70
N TYR A 304 -3.98 -0.99 -31.02
CA TYR A 304 -4.70 -0.40 -29.89
C TYR A 304 -3.78 -0.19 -28.70
N LEU A 305 -2.91 -1.15 -28.39
CA LEU A 305 -1.90 -1.03 -27.35
C LEU A 305 -0.91 0.10 -27.66
N LEU A 306 -0.42 0.23 -28.90
CA LEU A 306 0.45 1.34 -29.30
C LEU A 306 -0.22 2.72 -29.13
N HIS A 307 -1.54 2.79 -29.21
CA HIS A 307 -2.32 4.00 -28.97
C HIS A 307 -2.58 4.25 -27.48
N ASP A 308 -3.10 3.24 -26.78
CA ASP A 308 -3.60 3.34 -25.41
C ASP A 308 -2.45 3.37 -24.38
N TRP A 309 -1.30 2.77 -24.70
CA TRP A 309 -0.15 2.67 -23.78
C TRP A 309 0.36 4.04 -23.29
N PRO A 310 0.74 4.99 -24.18
CA PRO A 310 1.16 6.32 -23.72
C PRO A 310 0.06 7.05 -22.92
N ILE A 311 -1.21 6.85 -23.26
CA ILE A 311 -2.35 7.49 -22.58
C ILE A 311 -2.50 6.91 -21.16
N LEU A 312 -2.37 5.59 -21.01
CA LEU A 312 -2.39 4.93 -19.70
C LEU A 312 -1.27 5.44 -18.80
N MET A 313 -0.05 5.62 -19.33
CA MET A 313 1.06 6.19 -18.56
C MET A 313 0.78 7.62 -18.12
N GLU A 314 0.32 8.47 -19.03
CA GLU A 314 -0.06 9.85 -18.73
C GLU A 314 -1.20 9.89 -17.68
N TYR A 315 -2.14 8.94 -17.73
CA TYR A 315 -3.21 8.80 -16.74
C TYR A 315 -2.67 8.43 -15.36
N LEU A 316 -1.88 7.36 -15.24
CA LEU A 316 -1.34 6.90 -13.95
C LEU A 316 -0.42 7.94 -13.29
N GLN A 317 0.36 8.67 -14.10
CA GLN A 317 1.17 9.80 -13.62
C GLN A 317 0.32 10.94 -13.05
N GLN A 318 -0.89 11.16 -13.58
CA GLN A 318 -1.83 12.15 -13.08
C GLN A 318 -2.64 11.66 -11.87
N VAL A 319 -2.91 10.36 -11.76
CA VAL A 319 -3.59 9.78 -10.58
C VAL A 319 -2.72 9.93 -9.32
N ALA A 320 -1.41 9.68 -9.42
CA ALA A 320 -0.50 9.70 -8.28
C ALA A 320 -0.62 10.97 -7.41
N PRO A 321 -0.48 12.21 -7.94
CA PRO A 321 -0.62 13.43 -7.13
C PRO A 321 -2.05 13.67 -6.62
N ILE A 322 -3.09 13.09 -7.24
CA ILE A 322 -4.47 13.20 -6.76
C ILE A 322 -4.66 12.41 -5.46
N MET A 323 -3.95 11.29 -5.29
CA MET A 323 -4.07 10.43 -4.10
C MET A 323 -3.70 11.11 -2.78
N ASP A 324 -2.87 12.16 -2.83
CA ASP A 324 -2.43 12.90 -1.66
C ASP A 324 -3.29 14.14 -1.38
N LEU A 325 -4.36 14.37 -2.16
CA LEU A 325 -5.32 15.42 -1.88
C LEU A 325 -6.25 15.05 -0.72
N PRO A 326 -6.84 16.03 -0.02
CA PRO A 326 -7.94 15.80 0.92
C PRO A 326 -9.11 15.06 0.26
N SER A 327 -9.81 14.23 1.02
CA SER A 327 -10.89 13.37 0.51
C SER A 327 -12.01 14.18 -0.17
N GLU A 328 -12.30 15.41 0.30
CA GLU A 328 -13.34 16.26 -0.30
C GLU A 328 -13.01 16.71 -1.72
N GLN A 329 -11.72 16.73 -2.08
CA GLN A 329 -11.24 17.16 -3.40
C GLN A 329 -10.92 15.98 -4.31
N ARG A 330 -10.49 14.86 -3.73
CA ARG A 330 -9.93 13.69 -4.43
C ARG A 330 -10.90 13.08 -5.44
N LEU A 331 -12.11 12.72 -5.00
CA LEU A 331 -13.10 12.06 -5.86
C LEU A 331 -13.46 12.89 -7.10
N ALA A 332 -13.70 14.19 -6.90
CA ALA A 332 -14.04 15.09 -8.01
C ALA A 332 -12.90 15.19 -9.04
N ARG A 333 -11.64 15.16 -8.58
CA ARG A 333 -10.45 15.17 -9.45
C ARG A 333 -10.27 13.86 -10.20
N LEU A 334 -10.51 12.72 -9.56
CA LEU A 334 -10.47 11.40 -10.21
C LEU A 334 -11.52 11.30 -11.32
N VAL A 335 -12.77 11.66 -11.03
CA VAL A 335 -13.86 11.67 -12.02
C VAL A 335 -13.54 12.61 -13.18
N ALA A 336 -12.94 13.78 -12.92
CA ALA A 336 -12.53 14.70 -13.98
C ALA A 336 -11.42 14.12 -14.86
N LEU A 337 -10.41 13.46 -14.26
CA LEU A 337 -9.30 12.83 -14.98
C LEU A 337 -9.80 11.67 -15.85
N GLU A 338 -10.69 10.83 -15.31
CA GLU A 338 -11.30 9.69 -16.01
C GLU A 338 -12.08 10.12 -17.27
N ARG A 339 -12.79 11.24 -17.20
CA ARG A 339 -13.49 11.82 -18.36
C ARG A 339 -12.54 12.33 -19.45
N LEU A 340 -11.34 12.78 -19.07
CA LEU A 340 -10.33 13.29 -20.01
C LEU A 340 -9.59 12.16 -20.73
N SER A 341 -9.40 11.01 -20.07
CA SER A 341 -8.68 9.87 -20.66
C SER A 341 -9.40 9.21 -21.85
N GLY A 342 -10.71 9.49 -22.06
CA GLY A 342 -11.51 8.84 -23.10
C GLY A 342 -11.60 7.31 -22.88
N SER A 343 -12.33 6.58 -23.72
CA SER A 343 -12.35 5.10 -23.65
C SER A 343 -10.95 4.58 -24.01
N LEU A 344 -10.15 4.17 -23.03
CA LEU A 344 -9.07 3.20 -23.28
C LEU A 344 -9.75 1.96 -23.86
N TRP A 345 -9.61 1.75 -25.15
CA TRP A 345 -10.43 0.81 -25.92
C TRP A 345 -10.07 -0.63 -25.58
N TYR A 346 -8.82 -0.87 -25.20
CA TYR A 346 -8.27 -2.22 -25.06
C TYR A 346 -7.98 -2.64 -23.62
N VAL A 347 -7.70 -1.71 -22.70
CA VAL A 347 -7.42 -2.04 -21.29
C VAL A 347 -8.68 -2.58 -20.56
N GLY A 348 -9.86 -2.57 -21.20
CA GLY A 348 -10.96 -3.52 -20.98
C GLY A 348 -11.71 -3.45 -19.64
N THR A 349 -11.20 -2.69 -18.68
CA THR A 349 -11.86 -2.40 -17.42
C THR A 349 -12.86 -1.26 -17.60
N PRO A 350 -14.11 -1.40 -17.13
CA PRO A 350 -15.03 -0.27 -17.05
C PRO A 350 -14.36 0.88 -16.29
N HIS A 351 -14.42 2.09 -16.84
CA HIS A 351 -13.75 3.26 -16.25
C HIS A 351 -14.13 3.51 -14.79
N ASP A 352 -15.42 3.28 -14.46
CA ASP A 352 -15.98 3.39 -13.12
C ASP A 352 -15.23 2.49 -12.09
N ALA A 353 -14.55 1.43 -12.53
CA ALA A 353 -13.81 0.54 -11.65
C ALA A 353 -12.52 1.17 -11.10
N TRP A 354 -11.88 2.09 -11.83
CA TRP A 354 -10.59 2.67 -11.42
C TRP A 354 -10.74 3.77 -10.39
N THR A 355 -11.63 4.73 -10.65
CA THR A 355 -11.92 5.80 -9.70
C THR A 355 -12.42 5.23 -8.38
N SER A 356 -13.35 4.27 -8.42
CA SER A 356 -13.85 3.59 -7.22
C SER A 356 -12.73 2.83 -6.48
N ARG A 357 -11.86 2.10 -7.20
CA ARG A 357 -10.75 1.35 -6.60
C ARG A 357 -9.70 2.26 -5.96
N TYR A 358 -9.31 3.34 -6.62
CA TYR A 358 -8.35 4.30 -6.08
C TYR A 358 -8.93 5.05 -4.89
N GLU A 359 -10.19 5.50 -4.96
CA GLU A 359 -10.84 6.17 -3.83
C GLU A 359 -11.00 5.25 -2.62
N LYS A 360 -11.36 3.97 -2.85
CA LYS A 360 -11.42 2.97 -1.77
C LYS A 360 -10.05 2.77 -1.12
N SER A 361 -9.00 2.62 -1.92
CA SER A 361 -7.63 2.45 -1.42
C SER A 361 -7.16 3.69 -0.66
N ALA A 362 -7.49 4.88 -1.15
CA ALA A 362 -7.15 6.15 -0.53
C ALA A 362 -7.88 6.35 0.80
N THR A 363 -9.16 5.97 0.86
CA THR A 363 -9.93 5.97 2.12
C THR A 363 -9.32 5.03 3.16
N GLN A 364 -8.88 3.84 2.76
CA GLN A 364 -8.21 2.90 3.66
C GLN A 364 -6.89 3.47 4.22
N VAL A 365 -6.05 4.06 3.36
CA VAL A 365 -4.78 4.68 3.77
C VAL A 365 -5.00 5.96 4.61
N ASP A 366 -6.06 6.72 4.36
CA ASP A 366 -6.46 7.83 5.24
C ASP A 366 -6.89 7.32 6.62
N GLY A 367 -7.66 6.23 6.66
CA GLY A 367 -8.03 5.55 7.90
C GLY A 367 -6.80 5.05 8.68
N GLN A 368 -5.75 4.58 7.98
CA GLN A 368 -4.47 4.24 8.61
C GLN A 368 -3.87 5.45 9.33
N ARG A 369 -3.76 6.60 8.65
CA ARG A 369 -3.22 7.84 9.26
C ARG A 369 -4.04 8.26 10.47
N ALA A 370 -5.37 8.27 10.35
CA ALA A 370 -6.27 8.63 11.43
C ALA A 370 -6.11 7.74 12.66
N ARG A 371 -5.95 6.42 12.48
CA ARG A 371 -5.71 5.47 13.58
C ARG A 371 -4.41 5.77 14.32
N VAL A 372 -3.32 6.12 13.64
CA VAL A 372 -2.07 6.51 14.30
C VAL A 372 -2.22 7.83 15.05
N ASP A 373 -2.88 8.81 14.44
CA ASP A 373 -3.12 10.12 15.05
C ASP A 373 -3.97 9.97 16.34
N LEU A 374 -4.96 9.07 16.30
CA LEU A 374 -5.81 8.73 17.45
C LEU A 374 -5.02 8.01 18.56
N LEU A 375 -4.18 7.04 18.23
CA LEU A 375 -3.29 6.38 19.21
C LEU A 375 -2.31 7.38 19.83
N LEU A 376 -1.74 8.28 19.03
CA LEU A 376 -0.85 9.33 19.50
C LEU A 376 -1.59 10.32 20.43
N ALA A 377 -2.79 10.73 20.05
CA ALA A 377 -3.65 11.56 20.90
C ALA A 377 -3.97 10.85 22.23
N LEU A 378 -4.32 9.56 22.20
CA LEU A 378 -4.57 8.75 23.39
C LEU A 378 -3.34 8.73 24.31
N ALA A 379 -2.14 8.52 23.76
CA ALA A 379 -0.90 8.48 24.52
C ALA A 379 -0.62 9.84 25.19
N LEU A 380 -0.84 10.94 24.45
CA LEU A 380 -0.63 12.30 24.95
C LEU A 380 -1.60 12.67 26.08
N VAL A 381 -2.90 12.36 25.94
CA VAL A 381 -3.88 12.68 26.99
C VAL A 381 -3.68 11.82 28.23
N LYS A 382 -3.29 10.55 28.07
CA LYS A 382 -2.96 9.64 29.17
C LYS A 382 -1.70 10.09 29.91
N ALA A 383 -0.63 10.43 29.19
CA ALA A 383 0.58 10.98 29.78
C ALA A 383 0.29 12.30 30.52
N HIS A 384 -0.52 13.20 29.94
CA HIS A 384 -0.93 14.43 30.61
C HIS A 384 -1.67 14.16 31.92
N ARG A 385 -2.63 13.23 31.92
CA ARG A 385 -3.38 12.85 33.11
C ARG A 385 -2.48 12.21 34.18
N ALA A 386 -1.54 11.36 33.79
CA ALA A 386 -0.60 10.76 34.73
C ALA A 386 0.31 11.82 35.39
N GLU A 387 0.71 12.85 34.64
CA GLU A 387 1.56 13.93 35.14
C GLU A 387 0.80 14.97 35.99
N HIS A 388 -0.45 15.31 35.62
CA HIS A 388 -1.18 16.44 36.20
C HIS A 388 -2.40 16.05 37.07
N GLY A 389 -2.82 14.77 37.02
CA GLY A 389 -3.98 14.26 37.73
C GLY A 389 -5.33 14.64 37.11
N THR A 390 -5.35 15.37 36.00
CA THR A 390 -6.57 15.85 35.31
C THR A 390 -6.52 15.58 33.82
N TRP A 391 -7.68 15.49 33.17
CA TRP A 391 -7.76 15.46 31.71
C TRP A 391 -7.38 16.82 31.11
N PRO A 392 -6.70 16.85 29.95
CA PRO A 392 -6.42 18.10 29.26
C PRO A 392 -7.71 18.71 28.70
N THR A 393 -7.82 20.04 28.77
CA THR A 393 -8.97 20.78 28.20
C THR A 393 -8.85 21.05 26.71
N THR A 394 -7.64 20.93 26.16
CA THR A 394 -7.33 21.07 24.74
C THR A 394 -6.38 19.95 24.32
N LEU A 395 -6.51 19.46 23.09
CA LEU A 395 -5.63 18.39 22.60
C LEU A 395 -4.20 18.91 22.49
N PRO A 396 -3.21 18.26 23.14
CA PRO A 396 -1.81 18.62 22.94
C PRO A 396 -1.41 18.49 21.46
N PRO A 397 -0.49 19.33 20.95
CA PRO A 397 -0.08 19.27 19.56
C PRO A 397 0.51 17.89 19.22
N LEU A 398 -0.10 17.24 18.22
CA LEU A 398 0.37 15.93 17.74
C LEU A 398 1.76 16.07 17.09
N TYR A 399 1.97 17.16 16.33
CA TYR A 399 3.18 17.42 15.52
C TYR A 399 3.78 18.79 15.86
N PRO A 400 4.43 18.96 17.02
CA PRO A 400 4.94 20.27 17.45
C PRO A 400 6.12 20.79 16.62
N GLU A 401 6.81 19.92 15.86
CA GLU A 401 8.09 20.25 15.22
C GLU A 401 8.07 20.17 13.69
N ARG A 402 7.01 19.61 13.05
CA ARG A 402 7.01 19.28 11.60
C ARG A 402 5.60 19.28 10.99
N GLU A 403 5.52 19.62 9.70
CA GLU A 403 4.33 19.36 8.88
C GLU A 403 4.25 17.86 8.52
N VAL A 404 3.07 17.28 8.68
CA VAL A 404 2.77 15.91 8.21
C VAL A 404 1.75 15.96 7.09
N LEU A 405 1.85 15.06 6.13
CA LEU A 405 0.88 14.96 5.04
C LEU A 405 -0.50 14.55 5.59
N LEU A 406 -1.54 15.32 5.24
CA LEU A 406 -2.94 15.09 5.59
C LEU A 406 -3.12 14.80 7.09
N PRO A 407 -2.89 15.79 7.97
CA PRO A 407 -3.07 15.62 9.41
C PRO A 407 -4.54 15.37 9.74
N THR A 408 -4.83 14.47 10.68
CA THR A 408 -6.20 14.23 11.12
C THR A 408 -6.58 15.29 12.14
N ALA A 409 -7.60 16.09 11.82
CA ALA A 409 -8.20 16.98 12.81
C ALA A 409 -8.98 16.15 13.84
N LEU A 410 -8.61 16.28 15.12
CA LEU A 410 -9.20 15.54 16.23
C LEU A 410 -9.79 16.52 17.25
N LYS A 411 -10.92 16.15 17.85
CA LYS A 411 -11.56 16.87 18.95
C LYS A 411 -11.57 16.04 20.23
N LEU A 412 -11.37 16.72 21.35
CA LEU A 412 -11.65 16.20 22.68
C LEU A 412 -13.12 16.44 23.03
N GLN A 413 -13.80 15.41 23.51
CA GLN A 413 -15.16 15.51 24.03
C GLN A 413 -15.23 14.88 25.43
N PRO A 414 -15.74 15.58 26.44
CA PRO A 414 -16.09 14.95 27.71
C PRO A 414 -17.10 13.82 27.46
N ALA A 415 -16.90 12.67 28.10
CA ALA A 415 -17.82 11.54 28.04
C ALA A 415 -18.36 11.22 29.45
N GLU A 416 -19.27 10.25 29.56
CA GLU A 416 -19.82 9.86 30.86
C GLU A 416 -18.73 9.30 31.79
N GLY A 417 -18.82 9.64 33.08
CA GLY A 417 -17.80 9.33 34.08
C GLY A 417 -16.54 10.19 33.95
N ASP A 418 -15.43 9.72 34.53
CA ASP A 418 -14.12 10.37 34.44
C ASP A 418 -13.37 9.94 33.17
N THR A 419 -14.05 10.04 32.01
CA THR A 419 -13.54 9.59 30.71
C THR A 419 -13.51 10.70 29.67
N LEU A 420 -12.61 10.57 28.70
CA LEU A 420 -12.40 11.54 27.62
C LEU A 420 -12.48 10.84 26.26
N ARG A 421 -13.34 11.33 25.37
CA ARG A 421 -13.50 10.79 24.02
C ARG A 421 -12.68 11.57 23.00
N LEU A 422 -11.96 10.84 22.15
CA LEU A 422 -11.19 11.34 21.00
C LEU A 422 -11.96 11.03 19.72
N VAL A 423 -12.31 12.06 18.96
CA VAL A 423 -13.15 11.90 17.75
C VAL A 423 -12.52 12.65 16.56
N PRO A 424 -12.35 11.98 15.40
CA PRO A 424 -12.00 12.66 14.16
C PRO A 424 -13.08 13.65 13.73
N GLU A 425 -12.67 14.83 13.24
CA GLU A 425 -13.62 15.84 12.76
C GLU A 425 -14.28 15.44 11.44
N ALA A 426 -13.54 14.74 10.57
CA ALA A 426 -14.04 14.28 9.29
C ALA A 426 -15.15 13.25 9.50
N ALA A 427 -16.33 13.51 8.92
CA ALA A 427 -17.52 12.66 9.08
C ALA A 427 -17.26 11.18 8.71
N ALA A 428 -16.49 10.94 7.64
CA ALA A 428 -16.13 9.60 7.18
C ALA A 428 -15.27 8.79 8.17
N LEU A 429 -14.69 9.43 9.18
CA LEU A 429 -13.78 8.81 10.15
C LEU A 429 -14.34 8.79 11.58
N GLN A 430 -15.56 9.29 11.81
CA GLN A 430 -16.14 9.39 13.16
C GLN A 430 -16.30 8.04 13.85
N GLU A 431 -16.41 6.95 13.09
CA GLU A 431 -16.46 5.58 13.62
C GLU A 431 -15.17 5.15 14.32
N LEU A 432 -14.04 5.81 14.04
CA LEU A 432 -12.72 5.50 14.63
C LEU A 432 -12.52 6.11 16.03
N SER A 433 -13.58 6.52 16.73
CA SER A 433 -13.43 7.20 18.03
C SER A 433 -12.82 6.30 19.12
N LEU A 434 -11.95 6.87 19.97
CA LEU A 434 -11.40 6.20 21.15
C LEU A 434 -11.90 6.86 22.43
N THR A 435 -12.03 6.08 23.50
CA THR A 435 -12.35 6.58 24.84
C THR A 435 -11.15 6.33 25.75
N ALA A 436 -10.59 7.40 26.30
CA ALA A 436 -9.61 7.34 27.38
C ALA A 436 -10.36 7.22 28.71
N ALA A 437 -10.23 6.08 29.38
CA ALA A 437 -10.66 5.88 30.76
C ALA A 437 -9.50 6.17 31.73
N PRO A 438 -9.73 6.29 33.06
CA PRO A 438 -8.66 6.47 34.05
C PRO A 438 -7.48 5.51 33.87
#